data_AF-A0A1C3ER50-F1
#
_entry.id   AF-A0A1C3ER50-F1
#
_cell.length_a   1.000
_cell.length_b   1.000
_cell.length_c   1.000
_cell.angle_alpha   90.00
_cell.angle_beta   90.00
_cell.angle_gamma   90.00
#
_symmetry.space_group_name_H-M   'P 1'
#
loop_
_entity.id
_entity.type
_entity.pdbx_description
1 polymer ?
#
loop_
_entity_poly.entity_id
_entity_poly.type
_entity_poly.pdbx_seq_one_letter_code
_entity_poly.pdbx_strand_id
1 'polypeptide(L)'
;MTIDHITTEDSTALNPEQQQELKSSPGQFEWSMFWCRPWIRLHGSWASVLDTSLIEDSIAEAMHYDEILETLKIDFAPEPEIVNPLSLSLATIAPDIESRVFSFVSAILTDGHVAGDLNEDERIWCFRFAAGLNLHQYGDTHRDTVISILQDETQHPVAVLSALLIRSWAVNDPAFWTRYRVRFDKDIRLPESNLLISPAKLNYVMKTALFMAEQNQPVAKQIPELTDEQKLQMKQDTEKAQAALVS
;
A
#
# COMPACT_ATOMS: atom_id res chain seq x y z
N MET A 1 57.35 -36.81 4.95
CA MET A 1 56.63 -36.50 3.70
C MET A 1 56.10 -35.08 3.84
N THR A 2 56.22 -34.36 2.73
CA THR A 2 56.06 -32.91 2.54
C THR A 2 54.63 -32.42 2.73
N ILE A 3 54.54 -31.17 3.19
CA ILE A 3 53.37 -30.29 3.12
C ILE A 3 53.22 -29.84 1.67
N ASP A 4 51.99 -29.87 1.15
CA ASP A 4 51.57 -29.06 0.01
C ASP A 4 50.41 -28.16 0.41
N HIS A 5 50.43 -26.98 -0.19
CA HIS A 5 49.79 -25.72 0.14
C HIS A 5 48.63 -25.38 -0.84
N ILE A 6 47.87 -24.33 -0.46
CA ILE A 6 47.14 -23.34 -1.31
C ILE A 6 45.73 -23.74 -1.79
N THR A 7 44.65 -22.92 -1.74
CA THR A 7 44.31 -21.63 -1.09
C THR A 7 42.79 -21.48 -1.18
N THR A 8 42.24 -20.66 -0.28
CA THR A 8 41.09 -19.75 -0.48
C THR A 8 40.86 -19.32 -1.92
N GLU A 9 39.60 -19.37 -2.39
CA GLU A 9 38.88 -18.30 -3.11
C GLU A 9 37.61 -18.87 -3.75
N ASP A 10 36.45 -18.59 -3.15
CA ASP A 10 35.20 -18.34 -3.89
C ASP A 10 34.29 -17.48 -3.00
N SER A 11 34.86 -16.38 -2.52
CA SER A 11 34.09 -15.19 -2.19
C SER A 11 34.12 -14.33 -3.44
N THR A 12 33.19 -14.56 -4.36
CA THR A 12 32.87 -13.59 -5.40
C THR A 12 32.23 -12.38 -4.73
N ALA A 13 33.08 -11.54 -4.13
CA ALA A 13 32.74 -10.19 -3.77
C ALA A 13 32.24 -9.52 -5.06
N LEU A 14 30.96 -9.16 -5.07
CA LEU A 14 30.32 -8.43 -6.16
C LEU A 14 31.19 -7.22 -6.52
N ASN A 15 31.48 -7.07 -7.82
CA ASN A 15 32.26 -5.96 -8.35
C ASN A 15 31.65 -4.62 -7.86
N PRO A 16 32.44 -3.60 -7.47
CA PRO A 16 31.91 -2.34 -6.97
C PRO A 16 30.89 -1.68 -7.92
N GLU A 17 31.05 -1.87 -9.23
CA GLU A 17 30.10 -1.41 -10.25
C GLU A 17 28.74 -2.14 -10.19
N GLN A 18 28.73 -3.44 -9.88
CA GLN A 18 27.49 -4.21 -9.68
C GLN A 18 26.81 -3.86 -8.34
N GLN A 19 27.60 -3.52 -7.31
CA GLN A 19 27.06 -2.99 -6.05
C GLN A 19 26.53 -1.56 -6.20
N GLN A 20 27.01 -0.81 -7.20
CA GLN A 20 26.60 0.56 -7.48
C GLN A 20 25.36 0.59 -8.40
N GLU A 21 25.21 -0.36 -9.32
CA GLU A 21 23.98 -0.52 -10.12
C GLU A 21 22.78 -1.02 -9.29
N LEU A 22 23.00 -1.87 -8.28
CA LEU A 22 21.95 -2.30 -7.34
C LEU A 22 21.40 -1.15 -6.47
N LYS A 23 22.22 -0.13 -6.18
CA LYS A 23 21.81 1.10 -5.47
C LYS A 23 20.98 2.06 -6.34
N SER A 24 20.78 1.75 -7.62
CA SER A 24 19.95 2.51 -8.56
C SER A 24 18.70 1.73 -9.01
N SER A 25 18.20 0.82 -8.17
CA SER A 25 16.87 0.23 -8.38
C SER A 25 15.79 1.30 -8.13
N PRO A 26 14.80 1.47 -9.03
CA PRO A 26 13.66 2.35 -8.77
C PRO A 26 13.01 2.01 -7.42
N GLY A 27 12.85 2.99 -6.53
CA GLY A 27 12.27 2.79 -5.20
C GLY A 27 13.28 2.53 -4.06
N GLN A 28 14.56 2.31 -4.33
CA GLN A 28 15.55 2.03 -3.27
C GLN A 28 15.72 3.22 -2.31
N PHE A 29 15.74 4.45 -2.84
CA PHE A 29 15.83 5.65 -2.01
C PHE A 29 14.60 5.79 -1.10
N GLU A 30 13.42 5.57 -1.65
CA GLU A 30 12.16 5.65 -0.93
C GLU A 30 12.03 4.52 0.11
N TRP A 31 12.59 3.35 -0.18
CA TRP A 31 12.72 2.25 0.78
C TRP A 31 13.59 2.63 1.98
N SER A 32 14.80 3.15 1.71
CA SER A 32 15.68 3.63 2.77
C SER A 32 15.06 4.77 3.57
N MET A 33 14.33 5.68 2.90
CA MET A 33 13.60 6.76 3.57
C MET A 33 12.48 6.24 4.45
N PHE A 34 11.70 5.26 3.99
CA PHE A 34 10.68 4.61 4.82
C PHE A 34 11.31 3.91 6.03
N TRP A 35 12.45 3.24 5.85
CA TRP A 35 13.04 2.44 6.91
C TRP A 35 13.74 3.29 7.98
N CYS A 36 14.43 4.33 7.56
CA CYS A 36 15.20 5.21 8.43
C CYS A 36 14.36 6.37 8.96
N ARG A 37 13.41 6.90 8.18
CA ARG A 37 12.64 8.11 8.53
C ARG A 37 11.13 7.89 8.33
N PRO A 38 10.51 6.88 8.96
CA PRO A 38 9.10 6.55 8.77
C PRO A 38 8.14 7.70 9.13
N TRP A 39 8.56 8.60 10.03
CA TRP A 39 7.81 9.78 10.47
C TRP A 39 7.74 10.91 9.44
N ILE A 40 8.39 10.81 8.27
CA ILE A 40 8.13 11.76 7.17
C ILE A 40 6.66 11.71 6.73
N ARG A 41 6.00 10.57 6.94
CA ARG A 41 4.57 10.39 6.67
C ARG A 41 3.76 10.17 7.94
N LEU A 42 4.19 10.82 9.01
CA LEU A 42 3.53 10.76 10.30
C LEU A 42 2.10 11.31 10.19
N HIS A 43 1.14 10.59 10.75
CA HIS A 43 -0.23 11.08 10.87
C HIS A 43 -0.28 12.28 11.84
N GLY A 44 -1.13 13.28 11.55
CA GLY A 44 -1.16 14.54 12.31
C GLY A 44 -1.44 14.38 13.81
N SER A 45 -2.11 13.30 14.23
CA SER A 45 -2.39 12.99 15.64
C SER A 45 -1.12 12.86 16.50
N TRP A 46 0.00 12.47 15.90
CA TRP A 46 1.27 12.23 16.60
C TRP A 46 2.00 13.52 16.99
N ALA A 47 1.60 14.69 16.48
CA ALA A 47 2.18 15.98 16.87
C ALA A 47 2.00 16.30 18.37
N SER A 48 1.09 15.60 19.05
CA SER A 48 0.90 15.71 20.50
C SER A 48 1.95 14.99 21.35
N VAL A 49 2.71 14.06 20.76
CA VAL A 49 3.71 13.24 21.46
C VAL A 49 5.12 13.43 20.91
N LEU A 50 5.24 13.84 19.65
CA LEU A 50 6.51 14.13 19.00
C LEU A 50 6.54 15.60 18.58
N ASP A 51 7.56 16.33 19.01
CA ASP A 51 7.80 17.70 18.56
C ASP A 51 8.21 17.66 17.08
N THR A 52 7.32 18.14 16.21
CA THR A 52 7.54 18.12 14.76
C THR A 52 8.67 19.04 14.32
N SER A 53 9.06 20.02 15.15
CA SER A 53 10.21 20.90 14.85
C SER A 53 11.53 20.12 14.82
N LEU A 54 11.62 18.99 15.53
CA LEU A 54 12.77 18.08 15.48
C LEU A 54 12.95 17.42 14.11
N ILE A 55 11.89 17.32 13.31
CA ILE A 55 11.87 16.62 12.02
C ILE A 55 12.13 17.60 10.86
N GLU A 56 11.88 18.90 11.06
CA GLU A 56 12.07 19.94 10.04
C GLU A 56 13.55 20.29 9.83
N ASP A 57 14.39 20.16 10.86
CA ASP A 57 15.84 20.35 10.79
C ASP A 57 16.56 18.99 10.74
N SER A 58 17.25 18.72 9.63
CA SER A 58 17.95 17.45 9.42
C SER A 58 19.09 17.19 10.41
N ILE A 59 19.69 18.24 10.99
CA ILE A 59 20.72 18.10 12.01
C ILE A 59 20.07 17.74 13.35
N ALA A 60 19.01 18.46 13.73
CA ALA A 60 18.27 18.16 14.94
C ALA A 60 17.69 16.74 14.91
N GLU A 61 17.09 16.35 13.77
CA GLU A 61 16.57 15.00 13.56
C GLU A 61 17.64 13.93 13.76
N ALA A 62 18.84 14.13 13.20
CA ALA A 62 19.94 13.18 13.36
C ALA A 62 20.43 13.10 14.82
N MET A 63 20.44 14.23 15.54
CA MET A 63 20.83 14.27 16.96
C MET A 63 19.80 13.60 17.89
N HIS A 64 18.52 13.67 17.53
CA HIS A 64 17.39 13.15 18.33
C HIS A 64 16.83 11.83 17.76
N TYR A 65 17.53 11.18 16.83
CA TYR A 65 17.02 10.01 16.11
C TYR A 65 16.54 8.88 17.04
N ASP A 66 17.34 8.53 18.05
CA ASP A 66 17.00 7.48 19.00
C ASP A 66 15.78 7.87 19.88
N GLU A 67 15.68 9.14 20.25
CA GLU A 67 14.54 9.69 21.01
C GLU A 67 13.25 9.66 20.17
N ILE A 68 13.34 9.96 18.87
CA ILE A 68 12.21 9.88 17.94
C ILE A 68 11.74 8.42 17.82
N LEU A 69 12.66 7.47 17.64
CA LEU A 69 12.34 6.05 17.59
C LEU A 69 11.66 5.56 18.87
N GLU A 70 12.21 5.92 20.03
CA GLU A 70 11.64 5.56 21.34
C GLU A 70 10.24 6.15 21.54
N THR A 71 10.06 7.44 21.23
CA THR A 71 8.78 8.16 21.33
C THR A 71 7.71 7.52 20.45
N LEU A 72 8.08 7.16 19.22
CA LEU A 72 7.19 6.50 18.27
C LEU A 72 7.10 4.98 18.48
N LYS A 73 7.79 4.42 19.48
CA LYS A 73 7.90 2.97 19.75
C LYS A 73 8.21 2.18 18.48
N ILE A 74 9.21 2.63 17.74
CA ILE A 74 9.74 1.96 16.55
C ILE A 74 11.03 1.26 16.95
N ASP A 75 11.05 -0.06 16.80
CA ASP A 75 12.26 -0.81 17.10
C ASP A 75 13.36 -0.47 16.10
N PHE A 76 14.57 -0.23 16.64
CA PHE A 76 15.75 -0.14 15.82
C PHE A 76 15.97 -1.48 15.10
N ALA A 77 16.03 -1.43 13.77
CA ALA A 77 16.25 -2.59 12.93
C ALA A 77 17.07 -2.15 11.71
N PRO A 78 18.09 -2.93 11.30
CA PRO A 78 18.81 -2.65 10.05
C PRO A 78 17.85 -2.68 8.87
N GLU A 79 18.13 -1.88 7.83
CA GLU A 79 17.37 -1.90 6.57
C GLU A 79 17.43 -3.31 5.96
N PRO A 80 16.28 -3.99 5.79
CA PRO A 80 16.26 -5.30 5.17
C PRO A 80 16.27 -5.16 3.64
N GLU A 81 16.76 -6.20 2.98
CA GLU A 81 16.63 -6.33 1.53
C GLU A 81 15.14 -6.41 1.13
N ILE A 82 14.82 -5.87 -0.05
CA ILE A 82 13.46 -5.87 -0.58
C ILE A 82 13.13 -7.27 -1.12
N VAL A 83 12.61 -8.14 -0.25
CA VAL A 83 12.19 -9.51 -0.63
C VAL A 83 10.78 -9.52 -1.21
N ASN A 84 9.86 -8.71 -0.66
CA ASN A 84 8.48 -8.62 -1.11
C ASN A 84 8.24 -7.28 -1.82
N PRO A 85 7.97 -7.28 -3.15
CA PRO A 85 7.67 -6.05 -3.89
C PRO A 85 6.47 -5.26 -3.33
N LEU A 86 5.52 -5.93 -2.68
CA LEU A 86 4.38 -5.25 -2.06
C LEU A 86 4.79 -4.40 -0.86
N SER A 87 5.81 -4.81 -0.11
CA SER A 87 6.35 -4.00 1.00
C SER A 87 6.93 -2.70 0.46
N LEU A 88 7.66 -2.76 -0.65
CA LEU A 88 8.14 -1.57 -1.33
C LEU A 88 6.98 -0.70 -1.81
N SER A 89 6.00 -1.26 -2.53
CA SER A 89 4.85 -0.50 -3.02
C SER A 89 4.12 0.24 -1.89
N LEU A 90 3.89 -0.41 -0.74
CA LEU A 90 3.26 0.23 0.42
C LEU A 90 4.17 1.28 1.08
N ALA A 91 5.47 1.02 1.19
CA ALA A 91 6.40 1.98 1.72
C ALA A 91 6.42 3.28 0.91
N THR A 92 6.27 3.21 -0.41
CA THR A 92 6.47 4.33 -1.34
C THR A 92 5.19 4.93 -1.93
N ILE A 93 4.03 4.30 -1.69
CA ILE A 93 2.71 4.70 -2.19
C ILE A 93 2.39 6.19 -1.97
N ALA A 94 1.84 6.91 -2.95
CA ALA A 94 1.43 8.30 -2.73
C ALA A 94 0.25 8.40 -1.72
N PRO A 95 0.11 9.48 -0.92
CA PRO A 95 -0.94 9.59 0.10
C PRO A 95 -2.38 9.46 -0.42
N ASP A 96 -2.65 9.98 -1.60
CA ASP A 96 -3.95 9.87 -2.29
C ASP A 96 -4.26 8.42 -2.67
N ILE A 97 -3.27 7.71 -3.23
CA ILE A 97 -3.40 6.28 -3.56
C ILE A 97 -3.48 5.44 -2.29
N GLU A 98 -2.76 5.80 -1.23
CA GLU A 98 -2.79 5.11 0.06
C GLU A 98 -4.18 5.12 0.69
N SER A 99 -4.81 6.30 0.74
CA SER A 99 -6.19 6.43 1.20
C SER A 99 -7.12 5.53 0.41
N ARG A 100 -6.96 5.48 -0.92
CA ARG A 100 -7.77 4.64 -1.81
C ARG A 100 -7.51 3.15 -1.60
N VAL A 101 -6.26 2.75 -1.34
CA VAL A 101 -5.90 1.38 -0.93
C VAL A 101 -6.60 1.02 0.37
N PHE A 102 -6.62 1.91 1.37
CA PHE A 102 -7.34 1.66 2.62
C PHE A 102 -8.84 1.46 2.39
N SER A 103 -9.44 2.27 1.51
CA SER A 103 -10.83 2.10 1.09
C SER A 103 -11.09 0.74 0.45
N PHE A 104 -10.26 0.30 -0.51
CA PHE A 104 -10.36 -1.03 -1.12
C PHE A 104 -10.18 -2.17 -0.10
N VAL A 105 -9.18 -2.07 0.77
CA VAL A 105 -8.92 -3.07 1.82
C VAL A 105 -10.12 -3.21 2.75
N SER A 106 -10.64 -2.08 3.25
CA SER A 106 -11.81 -2.08 4.14
C SER A 106 -13.06 -2.61 3.44
N ALA A 107 -13.26 -2.30 2.16
CA ALA A 107 -14.39 -2.78 1.38
C ALA A 107 -14.31 -4.28 1.13
N ILE A 108 -13.14 -4.81 0.80
CA ILE A 108 -12.94 -6.25 0.60
C ILE A 108 -13.20 -7.02 1.91
N LEU A 109 -12.76 -6.50 3.04
CA LEU A 109 -12.98 -7.13 4.34
C LEU A 109 -14.43 -7.08 4.84
N THR A 110 -15.23 -6.17 4.28
CA THR A 110 -16.61 -5.91 4.72
C THR A 110 -17.62 -6.16 3.62
N ASP A 111 -17.25 -6.94 2.60
CA ASP A 111 -18.14 -7.27 1.47
C ASP A 111 -18.78 -6.00 0.84
N GLY A 112 -18.00 -4.91 0.73
CA GLY A 112 -18.38 -3.63 0.14
C GLY A 112 -19.11 -2.65 1.08
N HIS A 113 -19.28 -2.98 2.36
CA HIS A 113 -20.09 -2.18 3.29
C HIS A 113 -19.35 -0.94 3.79
N VAL A 114 -18.06 -1.06 4.12
CA VAL A 114 -17.19 0.05 4.49
C VAL A 114 -16.23 0.31 3.35
N ALA A 115 -16.39 1.42 2.66
CA ALA A 115 -15.69 1.62 1.39
C ALA A 115 -15.08 3.02 1.21
N GLY A 116 -15.01 3.83 2.27
CA GLY A 116 -14.39 5.16 2.21
C GLY A 116 -14.89 6.01 1.05
N ASP A 117 -14.00 6.31 0.10
CA ASP A 117 -14.21 7.13 -1.10
C ASP A 117 -14.56 6.33 -2.38
N LEU A 118 -14.74 5.01 -2.29
CA LEU A 118 -15.05 4.18 -3.45
C LEU A 118 -16.46 4.42 -3.99
N ASN A 119 -16.60 4.38 -5.31
CA ASN A 119 -17.90 4.45 -5.97
C ASN A 119 -18.66 3.12 -5.91
N GLU A 120 -19.92 3.12 -6.35
CA GLU A 120 -20.79 1.94 -6.25
C GLU A 120 -20.29 0.74 -7.06
N ASP A 121 -19.73 0.97 -8.26
CA ASP A 121 -19.18 -0.11 -9.09
C ASP A 121 -17.96 -0.77 -8.43
N GLU A 122 -17.11 0.04 -7.80
CA GLU A 122 -15.95 -0.44 -7.03
C GLU A 122 -16.37 -1.22 -5.78
N ARG A 123 -17.44 -0.78 -5.10
CA ARG A 123 -18.01 -1.50 -3.96
C ARG A 123 -18.57 -2.86 -4.36
N ILE A 124 -19.33 -2.90 -5.45
CA ILE A 124 -19.86 -4.15 -6.04
C ILE A 124 -18.71 -5.06 -6.45
N TRP A 125 -17.64 -4.51 -7.02
CA TRP A 125 -16.45 -5.27 -7.36
C TRP A 125 -15.80 -5.87 -6.11
N CYS A 126 -15.64 -5.10 -5.02
CA CYS A 126 -15.08 -5.59 -3.75
C CYS A 126 -15.92 -6.74 -3.17
N PHE A 127 -17.24 -6.61 -3.19
CA PHE A 127 -18.17 -7.68 -2.78
C PHE A 127 -17.93 -8.97 -3.58
N ARG A 128 -17.87 -8.88 -4.92
CA ARG A 128 -17.64 -10.05 -5.78
C ARG A 128 -16.26 -10.66 -5.55
N PHE A 129 -15.25 -9.83 -5.35
CA PHE A 129 -13.89 -10.26 -5.06
C PHE A 129 -13.79 -11.01 -3.72
N ALA A 130 -14.38 -10.46 -2.66
CA ALA A 130 -14.42 -11.08 -1.34
C ALA A 130 -15.15 -12.44 -1.36
N ALA A 131 -16.27 -12.51 -2.09
CA ALA A 131 -17.00 -13.76 -2.32
C ALA A 131 -16.16 -14.79 -3.08
N GLY A 132 -15.47 -14.37 -4.16
CA GLY A 132 -14.59 -15.25 -4.95
C GLY A 132 -13.36 -15.74 -4.18
N LEU A 133 -12.80 -14.89 -3.30
CA LEU A 133 -11.75 -15.28 -2.37
C LEU A 133 -12.25 -16.18 -1.24
N ASN A 134 -13.56 -16.37 -1.10
CA ASN A 134 -14.17 -17.11 -0.02
C ASN A 134 -13.63 -16.65 1.34
N LEU A 135 -13.70 -15.34 1.63
CA LEU A 135 -13.29 -14.80 2.94
C LEU A 135 -14.26 -15.18 4.05
N HIS A 136 -15.52 -15.47 3.72
CA HIS A 136 -16.53 -15.94 4.67
C HIS A 136 -16.21 -17.31 5.29
N GLN A 137 -15.35 -18.13 4.68
CA GLN A 137 -14.91 -19.41 5.26
C GLN A 137 -14.17 -19.25 6.60
N TYR A 138 -13.65 -18.06 6.89
CA TYR A 138 -12.94 -17.78 8.14
C TYR A 138 -13.90 -17.60 9.33
N GLY A 139 -15.20 -17.83 9.11
CA GLY A 139 -16.20 -18.14 10.12
C GLY A 139 -16.62 -16.93 10.96
N ASP A 140 -17.28 -17.25 12.07
CA ASP A 140 -17.89 -16.27 12.96
C ASP A 140 -16.85 -15.36 13.61
N THR A 141 -15.64 -15.85 13.91
CA THR A 141 -14.59 -15.02 14.55
C THR A 141 -14.13 -13.85 13.68
N HIS A 142 -13.97 -14.06 12.37
CA HIS A 142 -13.63 -12.97 11.46
C HIS A 142 -14.78 -11.95 11.39
N ARG A 143 -16.01 -12.45 11.26
CA ARG A 143 -17.21 -11.63 11.22
C ARG A 143 -17.42 -10.82 12.50
N ASP A 144 -17.26 -11.43 13.67
CA ASP A 144 -17.41 -10.80 14.97
C ASP A 144 -16.35 -9.72 15.19
N THR A 145 -15.12 -9.97 14.73
CA THR A 145 -14.05 -8.96 14.75
C THR A 145 -14.43 -7.75 13.91
N VAL A 146 -14.93 -7.98 12.68
CA VAL A 146 -15.39 -6.90 11.80
C VAL A 146 -16.57 -6.17 12.44
N ILE A 147 -17.59 -6.86 12.93
CA ILE A 147 -18.76 -6.26 13.59
C ILE A 147 -18.33 -5.41 14.80
N SER A 148 -17.41 -5.91 15.63
CA SER A 148 -16.89 -5.17 16.78
C SER A 148 -16.22 -3.86 16.36
N ILE A 149 -15.49 -3.85 15.24
CA ILE A 149 -14.89 -2.62 14.70
C ILE A 149 -15.97 -1.67 14.20
N LEU A 150 -17.01 -2.18 13.53
CA LEU A 150 -18.11 -1.36 13.01
C LEU A 150 -19.00 -0.76 14.11
N GLN A 151 -19.03 -1.36 15.29
CA GLN A 151 -19.79 -0.88 16.45
C GLN A 151 -19.04 0.15 17.28
N ASP A 152 -17.72 0.32 17.08
CA ASP A 152 -16.93 1.31 17.77
C ASP A 152 -17.04 2.68 17.07
N GLU A 153 -17.94 3.53 17.56
CA GLU A 153 -18.15 4.89 17.03
C GLU A 153 -16.98 5.85 17.32
N THR A 154 -16.00 5.45 18.12
CA THR A 154 -14.85 6.32 18.48
C THR A 154 -13.73 6.31 17.45
N GLN A 155 -13.79 5.41 16.46
CA GLN A 155 -12.72 5.21 15.49
C GLN A 155 -13.25 5.18 14.06
N HIS A 156 -12.42 5.62 13.11
CA HIS A 156 -12.79 5.55 11.70
C HIS A 156 -12.64 4.12 11.16
N PRO A 157 -13.72 3.43 10.76
CA PRO A 157 -13.68 2.00 10.47
C PRO A 157 -12.76 1.64 9.30
N VAL A 158 -12.66 2.50 8.27
CA VAL A 158 -11.71 2.30 7.16
C VAL A 158 -10.28 2.19 7.66
N ALA A 159 -9.88 3.07 8.59
CA ALA A 159 -8.52 3.11 9.11
C ALA A 159 -8.22 1.89 9.99
N VAL A 160 -9.16 1.50 10.86
CA VAL A 160 -9.00 0.34 11.73
C VAL A 160 -8.91 -0.96 10.93
N LEU A 161 -9.78 -1.14 9.93
CA LEU A 161 -9.79 -2.34 9.08
C LEU A 161 -8.52 -2.43 8.22
N SER A 162 -8.07 -1.32 7.62
CA SER A 162 -6.85 -1.31 6.82
C SER A 162 -5.60 -1.53 7.67
N ALA A 163 -5.50 -0.88 8.83
CA ALA A 163 -4.42 -1.10 9.79
C ALA A 163 -4.37 -2.56 10.27
N LEU A 164 -5.52 -3.14 10.62
CA LEU A 164 -5.61 -4.54 11.03
C LEU A 164 -5.16 -5.50 9.93
N LEU A 165 -5.56 -5.25 8.68
CA LEU A 165 -5.15 -6.09 7.56
C LEU A 165 -3.65 -5.97 7.29
N ILE A 166 -3.10 -4.75 7.26
CA ILE A 166 -1.67 -4.53 7.01
C ILE A 166 -0.83 -5.14 8.12
N ARG A 167 -1.22 -4.98 9.39
CA ARG A 167 -0.57 -5.67 10.52
C ARG A 167 -0.61 -7.18 10.36
N SER A 168 -1.76 -7.73 9.98
CA SER A 168 -1.93 -9.18 9.80
C SER A 168 -1.10 -9.70 8.62
N TRP A 169 -1.01 -8.93 7.54
CA TRP A 169 -0.21 -9.23 6.37
C TRP A 169 1.30 -9.16 6.68
N ALA A 170 1.73 -8.18 7.47
CA ALA A 170 3.11 -7.98 7.91
C ALA A 170 3.47 -8.77 9.19
N VAL A 171 2.70 -9.79 9.59
CA VAL A 171 2.91 -10.52 10.85
C VAL A 171 4.31 -11.13 10.99
N ASN A 172 4.94 -11.50 9.87
CA ASN A 172 6.30 -12.06 9.83
C ASN A 172 7.40 -10.98 9.71
N ASP A 173 7.02 -9.71 9.63
CA ASP A 173 7.91 -8.55 9.60
C ASP A 173 7.39 -7.46 10.55
N PRO A 174 7.55 -7.67 11.87
CA PRO A 174 7.06 -6.72 12.88
C PRO A 174 7.73 -5.34 12.74
N ALA A 175 8.98 -5.28 12.27
CA ALA A 175 9.71 -4.04 12.07
C ALA A 175 9.09 -3.17 10.96
N PHE A 176 8.57 -3.80 9.89
CA PHE A 176 7.78 -3.10 8.88
C PHE A 176 6.50 -2.53 9.49
N TRP A 177 5.75 -3.33 10.26
CA TRP A 177 4.52 -2.86 10.88
C TRP A 177 4.77 -1.68 11.84
N THR A 178 5.78 -1.75 12.71
CA THR A 178 6.07 -0.67 13.66
C THR A 178 6.40 0.65 12.97
N ARG A 179 7.00 0.59 11.77
CA ARG A 179 7.29 1.77 10.94
C ARG A 179 6.06 2.25 10.19
N TYR A 180 5.29 1.34 9.61
CA TYR A 180 4.11 1.68 8.82
C TYR A 180 2.97 2.23 9.71
N ARG A 181 2.86 1.77 10.97
CA ARG A 181 1.77 2.15 11.88
C ARG A 181 1.66 3.66 12.12
N VAL A 182 2.77 4.40 12.02
CA VAL A 182 2.81 5.84 12.32
C VAL A 182 2.02 6.69 11.30
N ARG A 183 1.62 6.07 10.18
CA ARG A 183 0.71 6.66 9.17
C ARG A 183 -0.76 6.62 9.59
N PHE A 184 -1.09 5.88 10.65
CA PHE A 184 -2.43 5.85 11.22
C PHE A 184 -2.52 6.76 12.45
N ASP A 185 -3.74 7.02 12.90
CA ASP A 185 -4.00 7.70 14.16
C ASP A 185 -3.23 7.04 15.31
N LYS A 186 -2.59 7.84 16.16
CA LYS A 186 -1.80 7.36 17.30
C LYS A 186 -2.67 6.57 18.30
N ASP A 187 -3.95 6.92 18.39
CA ASP A 187 -4.90 6.34 19.32
C ASP A 187 -5.71 5.19 18.70
N ILE A 188 -5.36 4.77 17.48
CA ILE A 188 -6.00 3.65 16.81
C ILE A 188 -5.88 2.38 17.67
N ARG A 189 -7.02 1.75 17.96
CA ARG A 189 -7.11 0.53 18.75
C ARG A 189 -7.44 -0.60 17.82
N LEU A 190 -6.49 -1.51 17.68
CA LEU A 190 -6.64 -2.72 16.90
C LEU A 190 -6.99 -3.89 17.84
N PRO A 191 -7.80 -4.86 17.38
CA PRO A 191 -7.96 -6.13 18.08
C PRO A 191 -6.62 -6.78 18.42
N GLU A 192 -6.53 -7.53 19.52
CA GLU A 192 -5.28 -8.18 19.95
C GLU A 192 -4.82 -9.25 18.94
N SER A 193 -5.76 -10.04 18.42
CA SER A 193 -5.49 -11.09 17.44
C SER A 193 -5.39 -10.54 16.02
N ASN A 194 -4.51 -11.14 15.22
CA ASN A 194 -4.48 -10.93 13.77
C ASN A 194 -5.66 -11.61 13.07
N LEU A 195 -5.92 -11.20 11.83
CA LEU A 195 -6.92 -11.84 10.98
C LEU A 195 -6.54 -13.31 10.74
N LEU A 196 -7.50 -14.20 10.90
CA LEU A 196 -7.35 -15.64 10.63
C LEU A 196 -7.35 -15.95 9.12
N ILE A 197 -6.87 -15.02 8.29
CA ILE A 197 -6.80 -15.15 6.82
C ILE A 197 -5.42 -15.68 6.45
N SER A 198 -5.34 -16.66 5.55
CA SER A 198 -4.05 -17.22 5.14
C SER A 198 -3.13 -16.16 4.50
N PRO A 199 -1.80 -16.25 4.68
CA PRO A 199 -0.85 -15.29 4.12
C PRO A 199 -0.94 -15.12 2.60
N ALA A 200 -1.28 -16.19 1.88
CA ALA A 200 -1.49 -16.13 0.43
C ALA A 200 -2.69 -15.26 0.05
N LYS A 201 -3.81 -15.38 0.79
CA LYS A 201 -4.99 -14.53 0.56
C LYS A 201 -4.73 -13.09 0.98
N LEU A 202 -4.04 -12.86 2.10
CA LEU A 202 -3.65 -11.50 2.53
C LEU A 202 -2.77 -10.81 1.48
N ASN A 203 -1.75 -11.50 0.95
CA ASN A 203 -0.93 -10.98 -0.15
C ASN A 203 -1.76 -10.66 -1.39
N TYR A 204 -2.72 -11.51 -1.74
CA TYR A 204 -3.57 -11.28 -2.90
C TYR A 204 -4.50 -10.08 -2.69
N VAL A 205 -5.11 -9.93 -1.49
CA VAL A 205 -5.90 -8.74 -1.14
C VAL A 205 -5.06 -7.47 -1.26
N MET A 206 -3.85 -7.44 -0.68
CA MET A 206 -2.97 -6.28 -0.76
C MET A 206 -2.55 -5.94 -2.19
N LYS A 207 -2.10 -6.95 -2.95
CA LYS A 207 -1.71 -6.78 -4.35
C LYS A 207 -2.87 -6.22 -5.18
N THR A 208 -4.07 -6.74 -4.97
CA THR A 208 -5.23 -6.29 -5.74
C THR A 208 -5.71 -4.91 -5.32
N ALA A 209 -5.71 -4.59 -4.02
CA ALA A 209 -6.07 -3.25 -3.55
C ALA A 209 -5.10 -2.19 -4.11
N LEU A 210 -3.79 -2.46 -4.09
CA LEU A 210 -2.76 -1.61 -4.72
C LEU A 210 -3.05 -1.40 -6.21
N PHE A 211 -3.22 -2.49 -6.95
CA PHE A 211 -3.50 -2.42 -8.38
C PHE A 211 -4.78 -1.61 -8.69
N MET A 212 -5.87 -1.87 -7.98
CA MET A 212 -7.15 -1.19 -8.21
C MET A 212 -7.11 0.30 -7.84
N ALA A 213 -6.32 0.67 -6.82
CA ALA A 213 -6.13 2.06 -6.45
C ALA A 213 -5.37 2.84 -7.53
N GLU A 214 -4.36 2.22 -8.15
CA GLU A 214 -3.54 2.83 -9.21
C GLU A 214 -4.29 2.96 -10.55
N GLN A 215 -5.12 1.97 -10.92
CA GLN A 215 -5.87 1.97 -12.19
C GLN A 215 -6.95 3.08 -12.27
N ASN A 216 -7.37 3.62 -11.13
CA ASN A 216 -8.49 4.56 -11.04
C ASN A 216 -8.06 6.04 -10.89
N GLN A 217 -6.79 6.37 -11.13
CA GLN A 217 -6.53 7.69 -11.71
C GLN A 217 -7.29 7.76 -13.04
N PRO A 218 -7.89 8.91 -13.43
CA PRO A 218 -8.57 8.99 -14.71
C PRO A 218 -7.53 8.75 -15.80
N VAL A 219 -7.42 7.50 -16.25
CA VAL A 219 -7.07 7.21 -17.62
C VAL A 219 -8.23 7.83 -18.37
N ALA A 220 -8.08 9.10 -18.73
CA ALA A 220 -8.82 9.66 -19.84
C ALA A 220 -8.63 8.61 -20.93
N LYS A 221 -9.67 7.83 -21.21
CA LYS A 221 -9.73 7.06 -22.43
C LYS A 221 -9.45 8.12 -23.48
N GLN A 222 -8.24 8.12 -24.02
CA GLN A 222 -7.96 8.75 -25.29
C GLN A 222 -8.79 7.94 -26.29
N ILE A 223 -10.09 8.19 -26.29
CA ILE A 223 -10.85 8.11 -27.52
C ILE A 223 -10.09 9.11 -28.40
N PRO A 224 -9.41 8.65 -29.46
CA PRO A 224 -8.73 9.57 -30.37
C PRO A 224 -9.78 10.61 -30.74
N GLU A 225 -9.51 11.88 -30.43
CA GLU A 225 -10.38 12.94 -30.92
C GLU A 225 -10.41 12.78 -32.44
N LEU A 226 -11.59 12.45 -32.97
CA LEU A 226 -11.78 12.36 -34.41
C LEU A 226 -11.26 13.67 -34.99
N THR A 227 -10.30 13.58 -35.91
CA THR A 227 -9.81 14.77 -36.60
C THR A 227 -10.98 15.45 -37.30
N ASP A 228 -10.90 16.75 -37.54
CA ASP A 228 -12.02 17.48 -38.17
C ASP A 228 -12.39 16.90 -39.55
N GLU A 229 -11.42 16.28 -40.23
CA GLU A 229 -11.63 15.50 -41.45
C GLU A 229 -12.49 14.24 -41.20
N GLN A 230 -12.24 13.50 -40.13
CA GLN A 230 -13.04 12.32 -39.76
C GLN A 230 -14.46 12.70 -39.32
N LYS A 231 -14.62 13.84 -38.63
CA LYS A 231 -15.95 14.39 -38.28
C LYS A 231 -16.72 14.83 -39.52
N LEU A 232 -16.04 15.43 -40.50
CA LEU A 232 -16.65 15.86 -41.76
C LEU A 232 -17.08 14.65 -42.62
N GLN A 233 -16.25 13.61 -42.68
CA GLN A 233 -16.56 12.38 -43.41
C GLN A 233 -17.79 11.68 -42.81
N MET A 234 -17.86 11.57 -41.47
CA MET A 234 -19.03 10.99 -40.79
C MET A 234 -20.31 11.78 -41.04
N LYS A 235 -20.25 13.12 -41.09
CA LYS A 235 -21.41 13.95 -41.46
C LYS A 235 -21.88 13.66 -42.89
N GLN A 236 -20.96 13.61 -43.85
CA GLN A 236 -21.30 13.36 -45.26
C GLN A 236 -21.87 11.96 -45.48
N ASP A 237 -21.36 10.95 -44.77
CA ASP A 237 -21.87 9.59 -44.87
C ASP A 237 -23.26 9.45 -44.23
N THR A 238 -23.52 10.20 -43.15
CA THR A 238 -24.85 10.26 -42.51
C THR A 238 -25.87 10.97 -43.39
N GLU A 239 -25.49 12.07 -44.04
CA GLU A 239 -26.34 12.82 -44.98
C GLU A 239 -26.65 12.00 -46.24
N LYS A 240 -25.67 11.25 -46.77
CA LYS A 240 -25.91 10.32 -47.90
C LYS A 240 -26.83 9.17 -47.53
N ALA A 241 -26.66 8.59 -46.34
CA ALA A 241 -27.54 7.53 -45.85
C ALA A 241 -28.98 8.02 -45.66
N GLN A 242 -29.17 9.26 -45.19
CA GLN A 242 -30.49 9.87 -45.07
C GLN A 242 -31.12 10.20 -46.42
N ALA A 243 -30.34 10.69 -47.40
CA ALA A 243 -30.85 10.94 -48.74
C ALA A 243 -31.31 9.65 -49.45
N ALA A 244 -30.59 8.54 -49.24
CA ALA A 244 -30.94 7.22 -49.78
C ALA A 244 -32.18 6.58 -49.11
N LEU A 245 -32.61 7.09 -47.95
CA LEU A 245 -33.82 6.63 -47.26
C LEU A 245 -35.09 7.39 -47.67
N VAL A 246 -34.93 8.53 -48.37
CA VAL A 246 -36.03 9.41 -48.80
C VAL A 246 -36.25 9.35 -50.33
N SER A 247 -35.50 8.50 -51.03
CA SER A 247 -35.67 8.17 -52.46
C SER A 247 -36.26 6.77 -52.63
#